data_AF-A0A401FVN9-F1
#
_entry.id   AF-A0A401FVN9-F1
#
_cell.length_a   1.000
_cell.length_b   1.000
_cell.length_c   1.000
_cell.angle_alpha   90.00
_cell.angle_beta   90.00
_cell.angle_gamma   90.00
#
_symmetry.space_group_name_H-M   'P 1'
#
loop_
_entity.id
_entity.type
_entity.pdbx_description
1 polymer ?
#
loop_
_entity_poly.entity_id
_entity_poly.type
_entity_poly.pdbx_seq_one_letter_code
_entity_poly.pdbx_strand_id
1 'polypeptide(L)'
;MANDLFTIRNILKSSREQLLDRSNVVATGVGYKVTGGKKTSTLGIICSVTEKIPVSRLPSRDRVPQTLDGVPTDVIRTGPIRALQSSTDRHRPAPGGVSIGHRDITAGTLGCLVKRGDKLFILSNNHVLANSNAAKIGDPILQPGPHDGGKYPDDHIADLEDFVPISIVGVPSECEVAGQIAKWLNVVAKYLGKDTRLQAVRIQAEDNLVDAAIARPRSPEAEYVKNEILDIGAIAGTASGELDMAIKKYGRTTNFTTGQIEQVDVTVNVQYGEGRIASFTDQLMAGAMSQGGDSGSAVLDSDNRLVGLLFAGSENSTIINRIENVFSALRVSL
;
A
#
# COMPACT_ATOMS: atom_id res chain seq x y z
N MET A 1 -21.78 -14.32 38.12
CA MET A 1 -20.98 -13.73 37.03
C MET A 1 -19.57 -13.35 37.46
N ALA A 2 -19.34 -12.58 38.54
CA ALA A 2 -17.99 -12.22 38.98
C ALA A 2 -17.10 -13.43 39.40
N ASN A 3 -17.69 -14.45 40.05
CA ASN A 3 -16.98 -15.68 40.44
C ASN A 3 -16.50 -16.52 39.25
N ASP A 4 -17.19 -16.45 38.11
CA ASP A 4 -16.87 -17.25 36.92
C ASP A 4 -15.65 -16.66 36.18
N LEU A 5 -15.65 -15.34 35.96
CA LEU A 5 -14.52 -14.65 35.33
C LEU A 5 -13.24 -14.73 36.18
N PHE A 6 -13.33 -14.65 37.51
CA PHE A 6 -12.18 -14.79 38.40
C PHE A 6 -11.56 -16.19 38.30
N THR A 7 -12.41 -17.23 38.32
CA THR A 7 -11.97 -18.62 38.18
C THR A 7 -11.29 -18.87 36.83
N ILE A 8 -11.90 -18.42 35.74
CA ILE A 8 -11.35 -18.57 34.39
C ILE A 8 -10.00 -17.82 34.25
N ARG A 9 -9.88 -16.62 34.83
CA ARG A 9 -8.61 -15.87 34.83
C ARG A 9 -7.49 -16.62 35.56
N ASN A 10 -7.79 -17.29 36.68
CA ASN A 10 -6.79 -18.07 37.41
C ASN A 10 -6.35 -19.30 36.62
N ILE A 11 -7.29 -20.02 36.01
CA ILE A 11 -6.99 -21.18 35.14
C ILE A 11 -6.17 -20.74 33.93
N LEU A 12 -6.52 -19.62 33.29
CA LEU A 12 -5.71 -19.08 32.20
C LEU A 12 -4.30 -18.72 32.69
N LYS A 13 -4.17 -18.10 33.86
CA LYS A 13 -2.88 -17.71 34.42
C LYS A 13 -1.94 -18.92 34.64
N SER A 14 -2.48 -20.06 35.08
CA SER A 14 -1.69 -21.29 35.27
C SER A 14 -1.43 -22.07 33.98
N SER A 15 -2.31 -21.98 32.99
CA SER A 15 -2.23 -22.78 31.74
C SER A 15 -1.67 -22.04 30.52
N ARG A 16 -1.50 -20.71 30.58
CA ARG A 16 -1.10 -19.88 29.42
C ARG A 16 0.19 -20.32 28.75
N GLU A 17 1.22 -20.73 29.50
CA GLU A 17 2.50 -21.12 28.92
C GLU A 17 2.37 -22.41 28.11
N GLN A 18 1.66 -23.40 28.65
CA GLN A 18 1.34 -24.63 27.93
C GLN A 18 0.50 -24.35 26.68
N LEU A 19 -0.45 -23.41 26.76
CA LEU A 19 -1.27 -23.00 25.61
C LEU A 19 -0.42 -22.33 24.52
N LEU A 20 0.50 -21.45 24.90
CA LEU A 20 1.39 -20.72 23.99
C LEU A 20 2.51 -21.60 23.41
N ASP A 21 2.86 -22.71 24.05
CA ASP A 21 3.84 -23.67 23.53
C ASP A 21 3.33 -24.45 22.29
N ARG A 22 2.04 -24.34 21.98
CA ARG A 22 1.43 -24.96 20.79
C ARG A 22 1.81 -24.17 19.55
N SER A 23 2.31 -24.86 18.52
CA SER A 23 2.93 -24.24 17.34
C SER A 23 2.07 -23.21 16.59
N ASN A 24 0.74 -23.29 16.71
CA ASN A 24 -0.21 -22.43 16.01
C ASN A 24 -0.87 -21.36 16.91
N VAL A 25 -0.66 -21.40 18.22
CA VAL A 25 -1.28 -20.46 19.17
C VAL A 25 -0.41 -19.22 19.33
N VAL A 26 -0.98 -18.05 19.05
CA VAL A 26 -0.27 -16.75 19.10
C VAL A 26 -0.72 -15.84 20.22
N ALA A 27 -1.88 -16.11 20.81
CA ALA A 27 -2.33 -15.43 22.03
C ALA A 27 -3.36 -16.27 22.79
N THR A 28 -3.51 -15.96 24.08
CA THR A 28 -4.51 -16.56 24.95
C THR A 28 -5.22 -15.46 25.75
N GLY A 29 -6.54 -15.56 25.89
CA GLY A 29 -7.34 -14.59 26.63
C GLY A 29 -8.59 -15.19 27.24
N VAL A 30 -9.34 -14.39 28.00
CA VAL A 30 -10.68 -14.76 28.48
C VAL A 30 -11.71 -14.02 27.66
N GLY A 31 -12.67 -14.73 27.10
CA GLY A 31 -13.66 -14.15 26.21
C GLY A 31 -14.89 -15.04 26.06
N TYR A 32 -15.82 -14.60 25.23
CA TYR A 32 -17.02 -15.38 24.92
C TYR A 32 -16.75 -16.28 23.71
N LYS A 33 -17.27 -17.51 23.75
CA LYS A 33 -17.18 -18.43 22.62
C LYS A 33 -17.89 -17.87 21.38
N VAL A 34 -17.43 -18.28 20.21
CA VAL A 34 -18.02 -17.97 18.91
C VAL A 34 -18.35 -19.26 18.18
N THR A 35 -19.64 -19.49 17.89
CA THR A 35 -20.11 -20.67 17.16
C THR A 35 -20.84 -20.23 15.90
N GLY A 36 -20.44 -20.77 14.74
CA GLY A 36 -21.04 -20.39 13.45
C GLY A 36 -20.94 -18.89 13.14
N GLY A 37 -19.85 -18.24 13.60
CA GLY A 37 -19.63 -16.80 13.45
C GLY A 37 -20.41 -15.91 14.43
N LYS A 38 -21.25 -16.48 15.30
CA LYS A 38 -22.04 -15.73 16.29
C LYS A 38 -21.44 -15.87 17.69
N LYS A 39 -21.27 -14.73 18.37
CA LYS A 39 -20.86 -14.65 19.78
C LYS A 39 -21.93 -15.28 20.68
N THR A 40 -21.54 -16.16 21.57
CA THR A 40 -22.44 -16.78 22.56
C THR A 40 -22.33 -16.08 23.92
N SER A 41 -23.20 -16.46 24.87
CA SER A 41 -23.10 -16.03 26.27
C SER A 41 -22.10 -16.87 27.10
N THR A 42 -21.50 -17.90 26.51
CA THR A 42 -20.57 -18.81 27.20
C THR A 42 -19.19 -18.18 27.31
N LEU A 43 -18.76 -17.90 28.53
CA LEU A 43 -17.42 -17.41 28.83
C LEU A 43 -16.41 -18.58 28.86
N GLY A 44 -15.18 -18.34 28.39
CA GLY A 44 -14.16 -19.36 28.31
C GLY A 44 -12.77 -18.82 27.98
N ILE A 45 -11.81 -19.73 27.82
CA ILE A 45 -10.44 -19.41 27.41
C ILE A 45 -10.37 -19.39 25.89
N ILE A 46 -9.98 -18.26 25.32
CA ILE A 46 -9.83 -18.08 23.89
C ILE A 46 -8.37 -18.27 23.52
N CYS A 47 -8.09 -19.19 22.59
CA CYS A 47 -6.79 -19.36 21.95
C CYS A 47 -6.85 -18.76 20.55
N SER A 48 -6.09 -17.70 20.33
CA SER A 48 -5.93 -17.07 19.03
C SER A 48 -4.86 -17.80 18.23
N VAL A 49 -5.15 -18.13 16.97
CA VAL A 49 -4.26 -18.88 16.08
C VAL A 49 -3.97 -18.11 14.79
N THR A 50 -2.83 -18.39 14.16
CA THR A 50 -2.53 -17.80 12.83
C THR A 50 -3.52 -18.30 11.79
N GLU A 51 -3.78 -19.61 11.76
CA GLU A 51 -4.73 -20.24 10.84
C GLU A 51 -5.55 -21.36 11.49
N LYS A 52 -6.75 -21.64 10.96
CA LYS A 52 -7.54 -22.80 11.39
C LYS A 52 -7.11 -24.04 10.63
N ILE A 53 -6.28 -24.86 11.28
CA ILE A 53 -5.86 -26.16 10.76
C ILE A 53 -6.88 -27.22 11.21
N PRO A 54 -7.40 -28.08 10.31
CA PRO A 54 -8.26 -29.19 10.69
C PRO A 54 -7.59 -30.08 11.74
N VAL A 55 -8.34 -30.52 12.76
CA VAL A 55 -7.81 -31.33 13.86
C VAL A 55 -7.11 -32.61 13.37
N SER A 56 -7.57 -33.19 12.25
CA SER A 56 -6.94 -34.35 11.59
C SER A 56 -5.51 -34.10 11.09
N ARG A 57 -5.16 -32.84 10.82
CA ARG A 57 -3.82 -32.41 10.37
C ARG A 57 -2.97 -31.83 11.51
N LEU A 58 -3.51 -31.73 12.72
CA LEU A 58 -2.79 -31.24 13.89
C LEU A 58 -2.22 -32.40 14.72
N PRO A 59 -0.92 -32.39 15.05
CA PRO A 59 -0.35 -33.34 16.00
C PRO A 59 -0.98 -33.12 17.38
N SER A 60 -1.12 -34.19 18.17
CA SER A 60 -1.86 -34.16 19.45
C SER A 60 -1.36 -33.08 20.42
N ARG A 61 -0.06 -32.78 20.40
CA ARG A 61 0.56 -31.72 21.23
C ARG A 61 0.06 -30.30 20.91
N ASP A 62 -0.28 -30.03 19.64
CA ASP A 62 -0.66 -28.70 19.16
C ASP A 62 -2.18 -28.47 19.19
N ARG A 63 -2.95 -29.49 19.57
CA ARG A 63 -4.41 -29.38 19.70
C ARG A 63 -4.76 -28.62 20.98
N VAL A 64 -5.57 -27.57 20.83
CA VAL A 64 -6.18 -26.89 21.98
C VAL A 64 -7.26 -27.81 22.56
N PRO A 65 -7.19 -28.17 23.86
CA PRO A 65 -8.16 -29.05 24.48
C PRO A 65 -9.52 -28.35 24.57
N GLN A 66 -10.64 -29.05 24.40
CA GLN A 66 -11.99 -28.45 24.41
C GLN A 66 -12.36 -27.80 25.76
N THR A 67 -11.74 -28.27 26.84
CA THR A 67 -11.85 -27.72 28.19
C THR A 67 -10.48 -27.71 28.88
N LEU A 68 -10.30 -26.78 29.82
CA LEU A 68 -9.17 -26.71 30.76
C LEU A 68 -9.74 -26.54 32.16
N ASP A 69 -9.50 -27.50 33.04
CA ASP A 69 -10.02 -27.51 34.42
C ASP A 69 -11.53 -27.19 34.50
N GLY A 70 -12.30 -27.77 33.58
CA GLY A 70 -13.75 -27.58 33.47
C GLY A 70 -14.19 -26.30 32.74
N VAL A 71 -13.27 -25.37 32.45
CA VAL A 71 -13.56 -24.16 31.67
C VAL A 71 -13.52 -24.48 30.18
N PRO A 72 -14.53 -24.09 29.39
CA PRO A 72 -14.51 -24.33 27.95
C PRO A 72 -13.45 -23.45 27.27
N THR A 73 -12.80 -23.99 26.25
CA THR A 73 -11.88 -23.23 25.39
C THR A 73 -12.52 -22.92 24.04
N ASP A 74 -11.98 -21.95 23.30
CA ASP A 74 -12.33 -21.70 21.91
C ASP A 74 -11.10 -21.36 21.08
N VAL A 75 -11.17 -21.61 19.77
CA VAL A 75 -10.09 -21.35 18.81
C VAL A 75 -10.56 -20.34 17.77
N ILE A 76 -10.01 -19.12 17.86
CA ILE A 76 -10.33 -18.00 16.97
C ILE A 76 -9.13 -17.74 16.06
N ARG A 77 -9.38 -17.58 14.76
CA ARG A 77 -8.33 -17.17 13.82
C ARG A 77 -8.11 -15.67 13.95
N THR A 78 -6.90 -15.26 14.29
CA THR A 78 -6.49 -13.85 14.31
C THR A 78 -5.42 -13.54 13.27
N GLY A 79 -4.74 -14.55 12.72
CA GLY A 79 -3.50 -14.31 11.99
C GLY A 79 -2.32 -14.06 12.95
N PRO A 80 -1.12 -13.78 12.42
CA PRO A 80 0.04 -13.43 13.24
C PRO A 80 -0.18 -12.11 13.98
N ILE A 81 0.16 -12.07 15.27
CA ILE A 81 0.12 -10.85 16.08
C ILE A 81 1.53 -10.25 16.12
N ARG A 82 1.67 -9.00 15.70
CA ARG A 82 2.95 -8.28 15.70
C ARG A 82 2.80 -6.95 16.43
N ALA A 83 3.91 -6.47 17.01
CA ALA A 83 3.95 -5.10 17.51
C ALA A 83 3.71 -4.15 16.32
N LEU A 84 2.80 -3.19 16.49
CA LEU A 84 2.52 -2.19 15.45
C LEU A 84 3.78 -1.35 15.24
N GLN A 85 4.54 -1.65 14.20
CA GLN A 85 5.58 -0.76 13.72
C GLN A 85 4.90 0.35 12.94
N SER A 86 5.12 1.59 13.36
CA SER A 86 4.62 2.75 12.65
C SER A 86 5.23 2.79 11.25
N SER A 87 4.38 2.74 10.24
CA SER A 87 4.75 2.82 8.82
C SER A 87 5.24 4.22 8.44
N THR A 88 5.07 5.22 9.30
CA THR A 88 5.54 6.61 9.11
C THR A 88 6.86 6.91 9.82
N ASP A 89 7.34 6.01 10.68
CA ASP A 89 8.61 6.20 11.38
C ASP A 89 9.82 6.04 10.43
N ARG A 90 11.00 6.39 10.94
CA ARG A 90 12.26 6.15 10.23
C ARG A 90 12.64 4.67 10.28
N HIS A 91 12.77 4.06 9.11
CA HIS A 91 13.18 2.67 8.90
C HIS A 91 14.52 2.61 8.16
N ARG A 92 15.52 1.96 8.76
CA ARG A 92 16.82 1.69 8.12
C ARG A 92 17.28 0.26 8.42
N PRO A 93 17.33 -0.63 7.43
CA PRO A 93 16.87 -0.45 6.05
C PRO A 93 15.33 -0.33 5.95
N ALA A 94 14.84 0.38 4.93
CA ALA A 94 13.41 0.60 4.70
C ALA A 94 12.76 -0.55 3.90
N PRO A 95 11.75 -1.26 4.45
CA PRO A 95 10.96 -2.23 3.69
C PRO A 95 9.88 -1.54 2.83
N GLY A 96 9.26 -2.27 1.91
CA GLY A 96 8.03 -1.83 1.26
C GLY A 96 6.88 -1.66 2.27
N GLY A 97 5.90 -0.82 1.93
CA GLY A 97 4.77 -0.48 2.78
C GLY A 97 5.00 0.71 3.73
N VAL A 98 6.22 1.23 3.84
CA VAL A 98 6.52 2.40 4.70
C VAL A 98 6.46 3.72 3.93
N SER A 99 6.39 4.82 4.68
CA SER A 99 6.41 6.18 4.17
C SER A 99 7.66 6.48 3.35
N ILE A 100 7.47 7.04 2.16
CA ILE A 100 8.53 7.55 1.29
C ILE A 100 8.01 8.75 0.50
N GLY A 101 8.89 9.59 -0.03
CA GLY A 101 8.48 10.57 -1.02
C GLY A 101 9.63 11.42 -1.56
N HIS A 102 9.37 12.05 -2.70
CA HIS A 102 10.18 13.17 -3.17
C HIS A 102 10.18 14.30 -2.14
N ARG A 103 11.32 15.00 -1.98
CA ARG A 103 11.48 16.07 -0.96
C ARG A 103 10.43 17.19 -1.02
N ASP A 104 9.88 17.46 -2.21
CA ASP A 104 8.98 18.59 -2.49
C ASP A 104 7.49 18.16 -2.56
N ILE A 105 7.15 16.95 -2.10
CA ILE A 105 5.76 16.48 -1.98
C ILE A 105 5.37 16.22 -0.52
N THR A 106 4.18 15.68 -0.28
CA THR A 106 3.73 15.24 1.04
C THR A 106 4.39 13.92 1.45
N ALA A 107 3.79 12.78 1.08
CA ALA A 107 4.31 11.44 1.27
C ALA A 107 3.43 10.44 0.50
N GLY A 108 4.01 9.30 0.16
CA GLY A 108 3.31 8.11 -0.29
C GLY A 108 3.93 6.87 0.34
N THR A 109 3.80 5.74 -0.34
CA THR A 109 4.27 4.44 0.14
C THR A 109 5.39 3.89 -0.74
N LEU A 110 6.43 3.33 -0.13
CA LEU A 110 7.45 2.53 -0.79
C LEU A 110 6.78 1.24 -1.29
N GLY A 111 6.67 1.03 -2.59
CA GLY A 111 5.97 -0.13 -3.13
C GLY A 111 6.73 -1.41 -2.91
N CYS A 112 7.79 -1.60 -3.68
CA CYS A 112 8.69 -2.74 -3.56
C CYS A 112 10.04 -2.42 -4.17
N LEU A 113 10.97 -3.37 -4.11
CA LEU A 113 12.23 -3.28 -4.83
C LEU A 113 12.11 -4.01 -6.17
N VAL A 114 12.69 -3.43 -7.21
CA VAL A 114 12.71 -3.96 -8.58
C VAL A 114 14.11 -3.83 -9.16
N LYS A 115 14.37 -4.48 -10.27
CA LYS A 115 15.66 -4.46 -10.97
C LYS A 115 15.52 -4.01 -12.41
N ARG A 116 16.53 -3.29 -12.89
CA ARG A 116 16.78 -3.01 -14.32
C ARG A 116 18.17 -3.54 -14.65
N GLY A 117 18.25 -4.75 -15.22
CA GLY A 117 19.49 -5.52 -15.29
C GLY A 117 19.96 -5.90 -13.87
N ASP A 118 21.22 -5.65 -13.55
CA ASP A 118 21.80 -5.98 -12.22
C ASP A 118 21.58 -4.88 -11.18
N LYS A 119 20.96 -3.76 -11.55
CA LYS A 119 20.77 -2.60 -10.66
C LYS A 119 19.43 -2.67 -9.94
N LEU A 120 19.45 -2.41 -8.64
CA LEU A 120 18.30 -2.38 -7.76
C LEU A 120 17.67 -0.98 -7.72
N PHE A 121 16.34 -0.91 -7.66
CA PHE A 121 15.57 0.31 -7.56
C PHE A 121 14.40 0.16 -6.59
N ILE A 122 14.00 1.26 -5.98
CA ILE A 122 12.71 1.41 -5.29
C ILE A 122 11.64 1.71 -6.33
N LEU A 123 10.52 1.00 -6.32
CA LEU A 123 9.32 1.29 -7.11
C LEU A 123 8.27 1.99 -6.24
N SER A 124 7.67 3.06 -6.76
CA SER A 124 6.45 3.69 -6.23
C SER A 124 5.75 4.46 -7.36
N ASN A 125 4.75 5.29 -7.06
CA ASN A 125 4.08 6.11 -8.07
C ASN A 125 4.93 7.30 -8.53
N ASN A 126 4.65 7.80 -9.73
CA ASN A 126 5.21 9.05 -10.23
C ASN A 126 4.82 10.21 -9.32
N HIS A 127 3.56 10.36 -8.93
CA HIS A 127 3.21 11.47 -8.04
C HIS A 127 3.86 11.40 -6.65
N VAL A 128 4.41 10.24 -6.26
CA VAL A 128 5.15 10.04 -5.01
C VAL A 128 6.65 10.35 -5.17
N LEU A 129 7.31 9.86 -6.23
CA LEU A 129 8.77 10.01 -6.42
C LEU A 129 9.17 11.11 -7.40
N ALA A 130 8.30 11.44 -8.35
CA ALA A 130 8.56 12.37 -9.45
C ALA A 130 7.67 13.62 -9.44
N ASN A 131 6.98 13.88 -8.32
CA ASN A 131 6.18 15.09 -8.09
C ASN A 131 5.20 15.39 -9.25
N SER A 132 4.48 14.38 -9.74
CA SER A 132 3.53 14.50 -10.84
C SER A 132 4.17 15.14 -12.09
N ASN A 133 5.30 14.57 -12.54
CA ASN A 133 6.18 15.04 -13.61
C ASN A 133 7.02 16.31 -13.33
N ALA A 134 6.91 16.93 -12.15
CA ALA A 134 7.63 18.18 -11.85
C ALA A 134 9.06 17.97 -11.30
N ALA A 135 9.42 16.75 -10.91
CA ALA A 135 10.76 16.43 -10.42
C ALA A 135 11.79 16.32 -11.54
N LYS A 136 13.07 16.36 -11.18
CA LYS A 136 14.19 16.11 -12.06
C LYS A 136 14.86 14.79 -11.70
N ILE A 137 15.34 14.05 -12.70
CA ILE A 137 16.17 12.88 -12.46
C ILE A 137 17.37 13.27 -11.60
N GLY A 138 17.66 12.49 -10.57
CA GLY A 138 18.65 12.77 -9.54
C GLY A 138 18.12 13.53 -8.32
N ASP A 139 16.85 13.93 -8.29
CA ASP A 139 16.28 14.56 -7.09
C ASP A 139 16.19 13.57 -5.91
N PRO A 140 16.37 14.06 -4.66
CA PRO A 140 16.45 13.19 -3.49
C PRO A 140 15.08 12.66 -3.06
N ILE A 141 15.06 11.38 -2.71
CA ILE A 141 13.94 10.65 -2.14
C ILE A 141 14.20 10.36 -0.67
N LEU A 142 13.22 10.68 0.18
CA LEU A 142 13.34 10.63 1.63
C LEU A 142 12.53 9.46 2.21
N GLN A 143 13.07 8.85 3.28
CA GLN A 143 12.35 7.89 4.14
C GLN A 143 12.57 8.28 5.62
N PRO A 144 11.52 8.64 6.37
CA PRO A 144 10.12 8.73 5.91
C PRO A 144 9.93 9.88 4.92
N GLY A 145 8.76 9.96 4.26
CA GLY A 145 8.43 11.10 3.39
C GLY A 145 8.33 12.42 4.16
N PRO A 146 8.40 13.59 3.48
CA PRO A 146 8.40 14.91 4.13
C PRO A 146 7.26 15.15 5.13
N HIS A 147 6.03 14.74 4.78
CA HIS A 147 4.85 14.89 5.63
C HIS A 147 4.99 14.16 6.98
N ASP A 148 5.79 13.10 7.03
CA ASP A 148 6.00 12.28 8.23
C ASP A 148 7.30 12.64 8.97
N GLY A 149 7.86 13.81 8.66
CA GLY A 149 9.02 14.34 9.35
C GLY A 149 10.36 14.00 8.72
N GLY A 150 10.38 13.38 7.53
CA GLY A 150 11.61 13.15 6.77
C GLY A 150 12.26 14.46 6.35
N LYS A 151 13.58 14.58 6.54
CA LYS A 151 14.35 15.79 6.24
C LYS A 151 15.54 15.51 5.34
N TYR A 152 15.76 16.37 4.35
CA TYR A 152 17.02 16.38 3.61
C TYR A 152 18.08 17.19 4.39
N PRO A 153 19.33 16.70 4.54
CA PRO A 153 19.88 15.48 3.92
C PRO A 153 19.75 14.19 4.76
N ASP A 154 19.34 14.27 6.03
CA ASP A 154 19.45 13.17 7.01
C ASP A 154 18.67 11.90 6.64
N ASP A 155 17.52 12.08 5.97
CA ASP A 155 16.62 11.00 5.58
C ASP A 155 16.70 10.64 4.10
N HIS A 156 17.71 11.16 3.39
CA HIS A 156 17.95 10.85 1.98
C HIS A 156 18.41 9.40 1.80
N ILE A 157 17.58 8.57 1.14
CA ILE A 157 17.84 7.14 0.92
C ILE A 157 18.05 6.74 -0.54
N ALA A 158 17.58 7.54 -1.50
CA ALA A 158 17.63 7.21 -2.92
C ALA A 158 17.54 8.47 -3.78
N ASP A 159 18.04 8.40 -5.00
CA ASP A 159 17.90 9.45 -6.02
C ASP A 159 16.86 9.01 -7.06
N LEU A 160 15.96 9.89 -7.50
CA LEU A 160 15.01 9.59 -8.59
C LEU A 160 15.78 9.17 -9.86
N GLU A 161 15.44 8.02 -10.45
CA GLU A 161 16.13 7.49 -11.63
C GLU A 161 15.29 7.65 -12.90
N ASP A 162 14.01 7.32 -12.85
CA ASP A 162 13.14 7.27 -14.03
C ASP A 162 11.66 7.33 -13.62
N PHE A 163 10.79 7.79 -14.50
CA PHE A 163 9.34 7.80 -14.28
C PHE A 163 8.57 7.81 -15.60
N VAL A 164 7.35 7.28 -15.58
CA VAL A 164 6.44 7.35 -16.73
C VAL A 164 5.69 8.68 -16.69
N PRO A 165 5.86 9.58 -17.68
CA PRO A 165 5.16 10.87 -17.68
C PRO A 165 3.65 10.70 -17.75
N ILE A 166 2.93 11.36 -16.85
CA ILE A 166 1.46 11.35 -16.84
C ILE A 166 0.93 12.43 -17.80
N SER A 167 0.08 12.03 -18.74
CA SER A 167 -0.69 12.88 -19.63
C SER A 167 -1.90 13.46 -18.87
N ILE A 168 -1.80 14.74 -18.49
CA ILE A 168 -2.77 15.46 -17.67
C ILE A 168 -3.53 16.49 -18.53
N VAL A 169 -4.86 16.55 -18.40
CA VAL A 169 -5.74 17.57 -18.97
C VAL A 169 -5.79 18.79 -18.05
N GLY A 170 -5.90 19.99 -18.64
CA GLY A 170 -5.98 21.25 -17.90
C GLY A 170 -4.63 21.89 -17.56
N VAL A 171 -3.52 21.23 -17.92
CA VAL A 171 -2.18 21.86 -17.90
C VAL A 171 -2.00 22.77 -19.12
N PRO A 172 -1.12 23.79 -19.03
CA PRO A 172 -0.83 24.69 -20.14
C PRO A 172 -0.37 23.89 -21.35
N SER A 173 -0.93 24.18 -22.53
CA SER A 173 -0.53 23.51 -23.76
C SER A 173 0.88 23.96 -24.17
N GLU A 174 1.73 23.00 -24.55
CA GLU A 174 3.04 23.27 -25.17
C GLU A 174 2.93 23.70 -26.64
N CYS A 175 1.73 23.74 -27.21
CA CYS A 175 1.51 24.18 -28.57
C CYS A 175 1.84 25.67 -28.73
N GLU A 176 2.95 25.96 -29.43
CA GLU A 176 3.42 27.34 -29.65
C GLU A 176 2.35 28.22 -30.29
N VAL A 177 1.61 27.70 -31.28
CA VAL A 177 0.56 28.45 -31.99
C VAL A 177 -0.57 28.84 -31.03
N ALA A 178 -1.06 27.89 -30.23
CA ALA A 178 -2.11 28.15 -29.24
C ALA A 178 -1.62 29.10 -28.14
N GLY A 179 -0.36 28.98 -27.73
CA GLY A 179 0.30 29.89 -26.79
C GLY A 179 0.39 31.32 -27.31
N GLN A 180 0.71 31.52 -28.60
CA GLN A 180 0.75 32.85 -29.22
C GLN A 180 -0.64 33.48 -29.33
N ILE A 181 -1.66 32.69 -29.69
CA ILE A 181 -3.06 33.16 -29.71
C ILE A 181 -3.51 33.59 -28.31
N ALA A 182 -3.24 32.78 -27.28
CA ALA A 182 -3.59 33.11 -25.91
C ALA A 182 -2.88 34.40 -25.43
N LYS A 183 -1.58 34.56 -25.75
CA LYS A 183 -0.83 35.79 -25.45
C LYS A 183 -1.47 37.02 -26.11
N TRP A 184 -1.84 36.92 -27.38
CA TRP A 184 -2.50 38.03 -28.08
C TRP A 184 -3.86 38.37 -27.48
N LEU A 185 -4.68 37.36 -27.18
CA LEU A 185 -5.99 37.59 -26.53
C LEU A 185 -5.86 38.21 -25.13
N ASN A 186 -4.81 37.86 -24.37
CA ASN A 186 -4.51 38.51 -23.10
C ASN A 186 -4.16 40.01 -23.26
N VAL A 187 -3.43 40.36 -24.32
CA VAL A 187 -3.15 41.78 -24.63
C VAL A 187 -4.43 42.53 -24.94
N VAL A 188 -5.34 41.92 -25.71
CA VAL A 188 -6.66 42.51 -26.00
C VAL A 188 -7.51 42.66 -24.73
N ALA A 189 -7.57 41.62 -23.88
CA ALA A 189 -8.30 41.66 -22.61
C ALA A 189 -7.79 42.78 -21.69
N LYS A 190 -6.46 42.95 -21.61
CA LYS A 190 -5.82 44.03 -20.87
C LYS A 190 -6.17 45.41 -21.44
N TYR A 191 -6.19 45.57 -22.76
CA TYR A 191 -6.55 46.83 -23.41
C TYR A 191 -8.02 47.21 -23.16
N LEU A 192 -8.90 46.21 -23.03
CA LEU A 192 -10.31 46.38 -22.68
C LEU A 192 -10.55 46.56 -21.16
N GLY A 193 -9.49 46.71 -20.36
CA GLY A 193 -9.57 46.90 -18.91
C GLY A 193 -10.11 45.69 -18.16
N LYS A 194 -9.93 44.47 -18.70
CA LYS A 194 -10.35 43.22 -18.06
C LYS A 194 -9.16 42.54 -17.38
N ASP A 195 -9.30 42.25 -16.10
CA ASP A 195 -8.35 41.45 -15.31
C ASP A 195 -8.57 39.95 -15.55
N THR A 196 -8.34 39.49 -16.78
CA THR A 196 -8.57 38.10 -17.17
C THR A 196 -7.34 37.54 -17.86
N ARG A 197 -6.89 36.36 -17.42
CA ARG A 197 -5.79 35.61 -18.03
C ARG A 197 -6.32 34.40 -18.81
N LEU A 198 -6.31 34.50 -20.13
CA LEU A 198 -6.59 33.41 -21.05
C LEU A 198 -5.35 32.51 -21.18
N GLN A 199 -5.57 31.21 -21.07
CA GLN A 199 -4.50 30.23 -21.15
C GLN A 199 -4.91 29.10 -22.08
N ALA A 200 -4.06 28.77 -23.06
CA ALA A 200 -4.24 27.57 -23.85
C ALA A 200 -3.95 26.37 -22.96
N VAL A 201 -4.92 25.47 -22.83
CA VAL A 201 -4.81 24.23 -22.05
C VAL A 201 -4.96 23.04 -22.97
N ARG A 202 -4.31 21.92 -22.63
CA ARG A 202 -4.51 20.66 -23.34
C ARG A 202 -5.91 20.13 -23.02
N ILE A 203 -6.72 19.91 -24.06
CA ILE A 203 -8.11 19.43 -23.94
C ILE A 203 -8.18 17.90 -24.13
N GLN A 204 -7.24 17.31 -24.88
CA GLN A 204 -7.18 15.88 -25.15
C GLN A 204 -5.88 15.30 -24.60
N ALA A 205 -5.98 14.52 -23.52
CA ALA A 205 -4.88 13.70 -23.00
C ALA A 205 -4.82 12.38 -23.77
N GLU A 206 -3.61 11.89 -24.03
CA GLU A 206 -3.40 10.48 -24.33
C GLU A 206 -3.75 9.64 -23.09
N ASP A 207 -4.22 8.41 -23.31
CA ASP A 207 -4.55 7.48 -22.23
C ASP A 207 -3.29 7.07 -21.48
N ASN A 208 -3.33 7.15 -20.15
CA ASN A 208 -2.26 6.70 -19.29
C ASN A 208 -2.48 5.23 -18.92
N LEU A 209 -1.45 4.40 -19.05
CA LEU A 209 -1.51 3.03 -18.54
C LEU A 209 -1.03 2.91 -17.10
N VAL A 210 -0.10 3.79 -16.68
CA VAL A 210 0.53 3.68 -15.37
C VAL A 210 0.86 5.03 -14.74
N ASP A 211 0.76 5.08 -13.42
CA ASP A 211 1.38 6.09 -12.56
C ASP A 211 2.54 5.43 -11.78
N ALA A 212 3.76 5.54 -12.32
CA ALA A 212 4.90 4.80 -11.76
C ALA A 212 6.24 5.53 -11.95
N ALA A 213 7.13 5.35 -10.98
CA ALA A 213 8.49 5.86 -10.96
C ALA A 213 9.43 4.94 -10.19
N ILE A 214 10.72 5.04 -10.50
CA ILE A 214 11.78 4.32 -9.79
C ILE A 214 12.85 5.27 -9.27
N ALA A 215 13.40 4.93 -8.11
CA ALA A 215 14.51 5.63 -7.49
C ALA A 215 15.65 4.67 -7.18
N ARG A 216 16.90 5.08 -7.40
CA ARG A 216 18.10 4.29 -7.15
C ARG A 216 18.53 4.47 -5.69
N PRO A 217 18.51 3.42 -4.86
CA PRO A 217 18.99 3.50 -3.48
C PRO A 217 20.44 3.97 -3.43
N ARG A 218 20.79 4.67 -2.35
CA ARG A 218 22.17 5.03 -2.06
C ARG A 218 22.97 3.77 -1.75
N SER A 219 24.27 3.83 -2.06
CA SER A 219 25.19 2.72 -1.78
C SER A 219 25.80 2.84 -0.38
N PRO A 220 25.98 1.72 0.34
CA PRO A 220 25.54 0.37 -0.02
C PRO A 220 24.03 0.19 0.19
N GLU A 221 23.35 -0.45 -0.77
CA GLU A 221 21.87 -0.50 -0.82
C GLU A 221 21.26 -1.14 0.43
N ALA A 222 21.94 -2.14 1.00
CA ALA A 222 21.50 -2.87 2.20
C ALA A 222 21.40 -2.00 3.48
N GLU A 223 22.04 -0.83 3.52
CA GLU A 223 21.88 0.13 4.62
C GLU A 223 20.56 0.92 4.54
N TYR A 224 20.02 1.05 3.32
CA TYR A 224 18.92 1.96 3.04
C TYR A 224 17.60 1.25 2.75
N VAL A 225 17.64 0.07 2.11
CA VAL A 225 16.43 -0.63 1.66
C VAL A 225 16.45 -2.12 2.00
N LYS A 226 15.26 -2.68 2.27
CA LYS A 226 15.06 -4.08 2.63
C LYS A 226 14.13 -4.73 1.60
N ASN A 227 14.53 -5.87 1.05
CA ASN A 227 13.77 -6.56 0.02
C ASN A 227 12.61 -7.41 0.59
N GLU A 228 11.66 -6.75 1.25
CA GLU A 228 10.42 -7.32 1.76
C GLU A 228 9.36 -6.22 1.88
N ILE A 229 8.11 -6.62 2.00
CA ILE A 229 7.00 -5.72 2.35
C ILE A 229 6.72 -5.85 3.84
N LEU A 230 6.60 -4.73 4.55
CA LEU A 230 6.29 -4.67 5.96
C LEU A 230 5.04 -5.50 6.26
N ASP A 231 5.15 -6.35 7.27
CA ASP A 231 4.17 -7.34 7.68
C ASP A 231 3.68 -8.39 6.66
N ILE A 232 4.15 -8.37 5.41
CA ILE A 232 3.78 -9.38 4.38
C ILE A 232 4.95 -10.31 4.06
N GLY A 233 6.18 -9.79 4.03
CA GLY A 233 7.40 -10.52 3.71
C GLY A 233 7.85 -10.35 2.25
N ALA A 234 8.70 -11.28 1.79
CA ALA A 234 9.27 -11.23 0.44
C ALA A 234 8.21 -11.48 -0.64
N ILE A 235 8.40 -10.85 -1.80
CA ILE A 235 7.60 -11.08 -3.00
C ILE A 235 8.04 -12.40 -3.64
N ALA A 236 7.10 -13.29 -3.89
CA ALA A 236 7.34 -14.64 -4.40
C ALA A 236 7.37 -14.74 -5.94
N GLY A 237 6.88 -13.71 -6.63
CA GLY A 237 6.78 -13.65 -8.09
C GLY A 237 5.81 -12.57 -8.54
N THR A 238 5.32 -12.66 -9.78
CA THR A 238 4.26 -11.80 -10.31
C THR A 238 3.02 -12.61 -10.66
N ALA A 239 1.86 -11.97 -10.70
CA ALA A 239 0.61 -12.55 -11.14
C ALA A 239 -0.24 -11.49 -11.85
N SER A 240 -1.00 -11.90 -12.88
CA SER A 240 -1.95 -11.00 -13.54
C SER A 240 -3.21 -10.89 -12.70
N GLY A 241 -3.69 -9.66 -12.48
CA GLY A 241 -4.94 -9.41 -11.78
C GLY A 241 -6.15 -9.90 -12.59
N GLU A 242 -6.98 -10.71 -11.94
CA GLU A 242 -8.21 -11.29 -12.49
C GLU A 242 -9.40 -10.95 -11.59
N LEU A 243 -10.62 -10.97 -12.15
CA LEU A 243 -11.84 -10.81 -11.36
C LEU A 243 -11.89 -11.83 -10.23
N ASP A 244 -12.45 -11.40 -9.10
CA ASP A 244 -12.59 -12.18 -7.87
C ASP A 244 -11.27 -12.60 -7.19
N MET A 245 -10.11 -12.19 -7.71
CA MET A 245 -8.82 -12.48 -7.08
C MET A 245 -8.71 -11.82 -5.71
N ALA A 246 -8.45 -12.61 -4.68
CA ALA A 246 -8.16 -12.10 -3.34
C ALA A 246 -6.78 -11.43 -3.31
N ILE A 247 -6.74 -10.21 -2.79
CA ILE A 247 -5.54 -9.36 -2.76
C ILE A 247 -5.30 -8.80 -1.36
N LYS A 248 -4.05 -8.41 -1.11
CA LYS A 248 -3.59 -7.78 0.12
C LYS A 248 -2.53 -6.73 -0.18
N LYS A 249 -2.40 -5.74 0.70
CA LYS A 249 -1.32 -4.76 0.65
C LYS A 249 -0.87 -4.38 2.05
N TYR A 250 0.27 -3.72 2.12
CA TYR A 250 0.64 -2.90 3.26
C TYR A 250 0.91 -1.48 2.78
N GLY A 251 0.21 -0.49 3.35
CA GLY A 251 0.35 0.91 2.97
C GLY A 251 0.66 1.81 4.16
N ARG A 252 1.30 2.94 3.88
CA ARG A 252 1.66 3.95 4.90
C ARG A 252 0.46 4.39 5.76
N THR A 253 -0.72 4.55 5.17
CA THR A 253 -1.86 5.15 5.89
C THR A 253 -2.73 4.08 6.54
N THR A 254 -3.09 3.03 5.80
CA THR A 254 -4.05 2.02 6.29
C THR A 254 -3.39 0.72 6.76
N ASN A 255 -2.06 0.66 6.75
CA ASN A 255 -1.28 -0.53 7.10
C ASN A 255 -1.71 -1.76 6.27
N PHE A 256 -1.76 -2.93 6.91
CA PHE A 256 -2.20 -4.17 6.27
C PHE A 256 -3.71 -4.15 6.01
N THR A 257 -4.08 -4.23 4.73
CA THR A 257 -5.47 -4.37 4.30
C THR A 257 -5.61 -5.49 3.28
N THR A 258 -6.82 -6.06 3.20
CA THR A 258 -7.18 -7.12 2.25
C THR A 258 -8.41 -6.71 1.48
N GLY A 259 -8.53 -7.18 0.24
CA GLY A 259 -9.68 -6.95 -0.60
C GLY A 259 -9.78 -8.00 -1.70
N GLN A 260 -10.58 -7.70 -2.70
CA GLN A 260 -10.79 -8.55 -3.88
C GLN A 260 -10.84 -7.65 -5.11
N ILE A 261 -10.34 -8.14 -6.24
CA ILE A 261 -10.49 -7.45 -7.53
C ILE A 261 -11.96 -7.56 -7.96
N GLU A 262 -12.63 -6.42 -8.04
CA GLU A 262 -14.05 -6.30 -8.39
C GLU A 262 -14.25 -5.97 -9.88
N GLN A 263 -13.28 -5.26 -10.49
CA GLN A 263 -13.31 -4.92 -11.91
C GLN A 263 -11.91 -5.00 -12.52
N VAL A 264 -11.88 -5.36 -13.80
CA VAL A 264 -10.71 -5.38 -14.67
C VAL A 264 -10.97 -4.48 -15.88
N ASP A 265 -9.90 -4.05 -16.56
CA ASP A 265 -9.95 -3.19 -17.76
C ASP A 265 -10.65 -1.84 -17.49
N VAL A 266 -10.46 -1.31 -16.28
CA VAL A 266 -11.11 -0.09 -15.81
C VAL A 266 -10.49 1.13 -16.48
N THR A 267 -11.38 2.04 -16.93
CA THR A 267 -11.02 3.40 -17.32
C THR A 267 -11.49 4.37 -16.23
N VAL A 268 -10.58 5.20 -15.72
CA VAL A 268 -10.86 6.13 -14.62
C VAL A 268 -10.19 7.48 -14.82
N ASN A 269 -10.90 8.55 -14.44
CA ASN A 269 -10.36 9.89 -14.38
C ASN A 269 -9.90 10.20 -12.95
N VAL A 270 -8.61 10.51 -12.78
CA VAL A 270 -7.99 10.78 -11.48
C VAL A 270 -7.61 12.25 -11.38
N GLN A 271 -7.93 12.88 -10.24
CA GLN A 271 -7.63 14.29 -9.98
C GLN A 271 -6.28 14.43 -9.25
N TYR A 272 -5.37 15.21 -9.82
CA TYR A 272 -4.04 15.51 -9.26
C TYR A 272 -3.98 16.93 -8.65
N GLY A 273 -5.10 17.44 -8.13
CA GLY A 273 -5.22 18.79 -7.55
C GLY A 273 -5.38 19.91 -8.59
N GLU A 274 -5.91 21.06 -8.16
CA GLU A 274 -6.08 22.28 -8.99
C GLU A 274 -6.81 22.07 -10.34
N GLY A 275 -7.76 21.13 -10.39
CA GLY A 275 -8.50 20.82 -11.63
C GLY A 275 -7.70 20.02 -12.67
N ARG A 276 -6.49 19.56 -12.33
CA ARG A 276 -5.69 18.64 -13.15
C ARG A 276 -6.30 17.25 -13.11
N ILE A 277 -6.69 16.72 -14.27
CA ILE A 277 -7.31 15.40 -14.40
C ILE A 277 -6.51 14.58 -15.41
N ALA A 278 -6.24 13.32 -15.09
CA ALA A 278 -5.64 12.36 -16.01
C ALA A 278 -6.54 11.13 -16.16
N SER A 279 -6.72 10.68 -17.40
CA SER A 279 -7.45 9.46 -17.74
C SER A 279 -6.48 8.28 -17.72
N PHE A 280 -6.83 7.22 -16.99
CA PHE A 280 -6.09 5.97 -16.94
C PHE A 280 -6.97 4.85 -17.47
N THR A 281 -6.41 4.00 -18.31
CA THR A 281 -7.09 2.84 -18.92
C THR A 281 -6.36 1.54 -18.57
N ASP A 282 -7.03 0.40 -18.70
CA ASP A 282 -6.46 -0.92 -18.37
C ASP A 282 -6.05 -1.06 -16.89
N GLN A 283 -6.92 -0.55 -16.00
CA GLN A 283 -6.71 -0.59 -14.55
C GLN A 283 -7.45 -1.76 -13.90
N LEU A 284 -6.97 -2.14 -12.72
CA LEU A 284 -7.70 -3.02 -11.80
C LEU A 284 -8.41 -2.16 -10.75
N MET A 285 -9.61 -2.55 -10.34
CA MET A 285 -10.35 -1.92 -9.24
C MET A 285 -10.73 -2.95 -8.18
N ALA A 286 -10.52 -2.58 -6.93
CA ALA A 286 -10.99 -3.28 -5.75
C ALA A 286 -11.87 -2.36 -4.90
N GLY A 287 -12.56 -2.91 -3.91
CA GLY A 287 -13.36 -2.14 -2.97
C GLY A 287 -12.55 -1.25 -2.01
N ALA A 288 -13.17 -0.88 -0.89
CA ALA A 288 -12.57 -0.04 0.14
C ALA A 288 -11.42 -0.77 0.87
N MET A 289 -10.18 -0.55 0.42
CA MET A 289 -9.00 -1.12 1.06
C MET A 289 -7.82 -0.13 1.14
N SER A 290 -8.04 1.14 0.81
CA SER A 290 -6.98 2.16 0.79
C SER A 290 -7.49 3.56 1.12
N GLN A 291 -6.56 4.44 1.49
CA GLN A 291 -6.80 5.86 1.71
C GLN A 291 -5.65 6.70 1.12
N GLY A 292 -5.84 8.03 1.08
CA GLY A 292 -4.77 8.96 0.70
C GLY A 292 -3.48 8.69 1.48
N GLY A 293 -2.37 8.62 0.76
CA GLY A 293 -1.04 8.25 1.30
C GLY A 293 -0.67 6.78 1.13
N ASP A 294 -1.61 5.88 0.82
CA ASP A 294 -1.30 4.50 0.42
C ASP A 294 -0.79 4.40 -1.02
N SER A 295 -0.89 5.48 -1.81
CA SER A 295 -0.34 5.54 -3.17
C SER A 295 1.10 5.06 -3.19
N GLY A 296 1.39 4.12 -4.07
CA GLY A 296 2.67 3.45 -4.23
C GLY A 296 2.71 2.09 -3.56
N SER A 297 1.71 1.69 -2.78
CA SER A 297 1.67 0.37 -2.15
C SER A 297 1.68 -0.76 -3.18
N ALA A 298 2.54 -1.75 -2.96
CA ALA A 298 2.49 -3.02 -3.68
C ALA A 298 1.22 -3.79 -3.30
N VAL A 299 0.48 -4.25 -4.30
CA VAL A 299 -0.69 -5.12 -4.13
C VAL A 299 -0.30 -6.53 -4.52
N LEU A 300 -0.52 -7.48 -3.62
CA LEU A 300 -0.13 -8.89 -3.78
C LEU A 300 -1.35 -9.80 -3.68
N ASP A 301 -1.26 -10.98 -4.28
CA ASP A 301 -2.24 -12.04 -4.06
C ASP A 301 -2.02 -12.80 -2.73
N SER A 302 -2.78 -13.88 -2.52
CA SER A 302 -2.61 -14.74 -1.34
C SER A 302 -1.22 -15.36 -1.21
N ASP A 303 -0.55 -15.64 -2.33
CA ASP A 303 0.73 -16.33 -2.43
C ASP A 303 1.94 -15.38 -2.46
N ASN A 304 1.74 -14.10 -2.13
CA ASN A 304 2.76 -13.04 -2.19
C ASN A 304 3.30 -12.79 -3.60
N ARG A 305 2.53 -13.07 -4.65
CA ARG A 305 2.86 -12.64 -6.01
C ARG A 305 2.37 -11.21 -6.20
N LEU A 306 3.22 -10.36 -6.76
CA LEU A 306 2.92 -8.97 -7.05
C LEU A 306 1.92 -8.89 -8.21
N VAL A 307 0.79 -8.24 -7.96
CA VAL A 307 -0.34 -8.09 -8.89
C VAL A 307 -0.40 -6.68 -9.48
N GLY A 308 -0.08 -5.68 -8.68
CA GLY A 308 -0.18 -4.30 -9.14
C GLY A 308 0.39 -3.27 -8.18
N LEU A 309 0.29 -2.01 -8.62
CA LEU A 309 0.75 -0.84 -7.89
C LEU A 309 -0.41 0.12 -7.67
N LEU A 310 -0.84 0.28 -6.42
CA LEU A 310 -1.92 1.18 -6.04
C LEU A 310 -1.53 2.63 -6.34
N PHE A 311 -2.41 3.42 -6.97
CA PHE A 311 -2.13 4.84 -7.22
C PHE A 311 -3.28 5.82 -6.93
N ALA A 312 -4.52 5.34 -6.89
CA ALA A 312 -5.68 6.17 -6.61
C ALA A 312 -6.76 5.38 -5.87
N GLY A 313 -7.74 6.09 -5.32
CA GLY A 313 -8.87 5.49 -4.63
C GLY A 313 -9.93 6.52 -4.28
N SER A 314 -11.04 6.02 -3.75
CA SER A 314 -12.15 6.78 -3.16
C SER A 314 -12.48 6.18 -1.79
N GLU A 315 -13.53 6.68 -1.13
CA GLU A 315 -14.02 6.08 0.11
C GLU A 315 -14.38 4.59 -0.04
N ASN A 316 -14.78 4.18 -1.26
CA ASN A 316 -15.33 2.85 -1.51
C ASN A 316 -14.54 2.01 -2.52
N SER A 317 -13.47 2.56 -3.12
CA SER A 317 -12.77 1.90 -4.22
C SER A 317 -11.28 2.17 -4.18
N THR A 318 -10.51 1.23 -4.71
CA THR A 318 -9.05 1.30 -4.83
C THR A 318 -8.68 1.01 -6.28
N ILE A 319 -7.91 1.89 -6.91
CA ILE A 319 -7.45 1.77 -8.30
C ILE A 319 -5.98 1.37 -8.32
N ILE A 320 -5.67 0.36 -9.12
CA ILE A 320 -4.40 -0.34 -9.11
C ILE A 320 -3.90 -0.47 -10.56
N ASN A 321 -2.68 0.00 -10.81
CA ASN A 321 -2.00 -0.26 -12.07
C ASN A 321 -1.66 -1.74 -12.17
N ARG A 322 -1.90 -2.37 -13.34
CA ARG A 322 -1.40 -3.73 -13.64
C ARG A 322 0.13 -3.77 -13.57
N ILE A 323 0.69 -4.75 -12.88
CA ILE A 323 2.14 -4.80 -12.68
C ILE A 323 2.90 -5.00 -14.00
N GLU A 324 2.30 -5.70 -14.96
CA GLU A 324 2.86 -5.94 -16.29
C GLU A 324 3.09 -4.62 -17.04
N ASN A 325 2.12 -3.71 -16.99
CA ASN A 325 2.23 -2.40 -17.63
C ASN A 325 3.32 -1.55 -16.97
N VAL A 326 3.43 -1.61 -15.63
CA VAL A 326 4.47 -0.91 -14.87
C VAL A 326 5.85 -1.43 -15.23
N PHE A 327 6.01 -2.75 -15.25
CA PHE A 327 7.28 -3.42 -15.57
C PHE A 327 7.70 -3.16 -17.01
N SER A 328 6.76 -3.22 -17.96
CA SER A 328 7.01 -2.90 -19.36
C SER A 328 7.44 -1.45 -19.55
N ALA A 329 6.67 -0.49 -19.02
CA ALA A 329 6.94 0.93 -19.20
C ALA A 329 8.28 1.38 -18.59
N LEU A 330 8.62 0.83 -17.41
CA LEU A 330 9.88 1.12 -16.72
C LEU A 330 10.99 0.11 -17.06
N ARG A 331 10.76 -0.89 -17.91
CA ARG A 331 11.76 -1.92 -18.26
C ARG A 331 12.40 -2.56 -17.01
N VAL A 332 11.58 -2.93 -16.03
CA VAL A 332 12.02 -3.53 -14.76
C VAL A 332 11.43 -4.93 -14.54
N SER A 333 12.02 -5.68 -13.63
CA SER A 333 11.53 -6.96 -13.11
C SER A 333 11.72 -7.04 -11.59
N LEU A 334 11.27 -8.13 -10.95
CA LEU A 334 11.73 -8.47 -9.59
C LEU A 334 13.22 -8.88 -9.57
#